data_AF-A0A6N3T5Z8-F1
#
_entry.id   AF-A0A6N3T5Z8-F1
#
_cell.length_a   1.000
_cell.length_b   1.000
_cell.length_c   1.000
_cell.angle_alpha   90.00
_cell.angle_beta   90.00
_cell.angle_gamma   90.00
#
_symmetry.space_group_name_H-M   'P 1'
#
loop_
_entity.id
_entity.type
_entity.pdbx_description
1 polymer ?
#
loop_
_entity_poly.entity_id
_entity_poly.type
_entity_poly.pdbx_seq_one_letter_code
_entity_poly.pdbx_strand_id
1 'polypeptide(L)' 'MREMSVGAGFWHETYHARGGVDVVYVAMDRLVGLQHFAPERQPVGPSLSARSRIQGGARYVTTEDVPKQAE' A
#
# COMPACT_ATOMS: atom_id res chain seq x y z
N MET A 1 1.04 -1.82 17.11
CA MET A 1 0.34 -2.87 16.35
C MET A 1 1.37 -3.86 15.80
N ARG A 2 1.99 -4.67 16.67
CA ARG A 2 3.16 -5.50 16.33
C ARG A 2 2.97 -6.99 16.62
N GLU A 3 1.72 -7.43 16.81
CA GLU A 3 1.43 -8.72 17.46
C GLU A 3 0.46 -9.63 16.71
N MET A 4 0.03 -9.27 15.48
CA MET A 4 -0.93 -10.07 14.70
C MET A 4 -0.32 -10.89 13.54
N SER A 5 1.01 -10.97 13.40
CA SER A 5 1.61 -11.58 12.19
C SER A 5 2.96 -12.27 12.44
N VAL A 6 3.07 -13.11 13.47
CA VAL A 6 4.28 -13.94 13.65
C VAL A 6 4.22 -15.08 12.61
N GLY A 7 4.88 -14.88 11.47
CA GLY A 7 5.14 -15.92 10.46
C GLY A 7 4.21 -15.97 9.24
N ALA A 8 3.19 -15.12 9.15
CA ALA A 8 2.28 -15.08 7.99
C ALA A 8 2.13 -13.66 7.43
N GLY A 9 2.34 -13.54 6.12
CA GLY A 9 2.01 -12.36 5.34
C GLY A 9 0.59 -12.44 4.78
N PHE A 10 -0.09 -11.30 4.70
CA PHE A 10 -1.41 -11.18 4.09
C PHE A 10 -1.35 -10.27 2.87
N TRP A 11 -2.09 -10.64 1.84
CA TRP A 11 -2.28 -9.82 0.65
C TRP A 11 -3.75 -9.76 0.28
N HIS A 12 -4.16 -8.62 -0.27
CA HIS A 12 -5.47 -8.42 -0.86
C HIS A 12 -5.29 -7.60 -2.14
N GLU A 13 -5.77 -8.13 -3.27
CA GLU A 13 -5.83 -7.41 -4.54
C GLU A 13 -7.28 -7.16 -4.95
N THR A 14 -7.60 -5.89 -5.23
CA THR A 14 -8.92 -5.48 -5.72
C THR A 14 -8.79 -5.01 -7.17
N TYR A 15 -9.60 -5.61 -8.05
CA TYR A 15 -9.70 -5.22 -9.44
C TYR A 15 -11.05 -4.55 -9.69
N HIS A 16 -11.02 -3.35 -10.27
CA HIS A 16 -12.23 -2.60 -10.54
C HIS A 16 -12.68 -2.79 -11.99
N ALA A 17 -13.97 -3.07 -12.18
CA ALA A 17 -14.56 -3.41 -13.48
C ALA A 17 -14.40 -2.31 -14.55
N ARG A 18 -14.22 -1.04 -14.14
CA ARG A 18 -13.96 0.09 -15.05
C ARG A 18 -12.47 0.41 -15.20
N GLY A 19 -11.61 -0.54 -14.83
CA GLY A 19 -10.17 -0.35 -14.78
C GLY A 19 -9.69 0.18 -13.44
N GLY A 20 -8.39 -0.03 -13.20
CA GLY A 20 -7.71 0.26 -11.94
C GLY A 20 -7.51 -1.01 -11.08
N VAL A 21 -6.39 -1.03 -10.38
CA VAL A 21 -6.01 -2.07 -9.43
C VAL A 21 -5.58 -1.42 -8.13
N ASP A 22 -5.93 -2.05 -7.02
CA ASP A 22 -5.46 -1.68 -5.69
C ASP A 22 -4.95 -2.93 -4.98
N VAL A 23 -3.94 -2.73 -4.12
CA VAL A 23 -3.34 -3.82 -3.38
C VAL A 23 -2.94 -3.39 -1.98
N VAL A 24 -3.09 -4.31 -1.03
CA VAL A 24 -2.58 -4.18 0.33
C VAL A 24 -1.72 -5.40 0.63
N TYR A 25 -0.47 -5.15 1.03
CA TYR A 25 0.47 -6.16 1.50
C TYR A 25 0.79 -5.89 2.97
N VAL A 26 0.67 -6.90 3.84
CA VAL A 26 0.94 -6.80 5.27
C VAL A 26 1.88 -7.92 5.66
N ALA A 27 2.96 -7.59 6.39
CA ALA A 27 3.94 -8.54 6.90
C ALA A 27 4.58 -9.43 5.80
N MET A 28 4.85 -8.86 4.62
CA MET A 28 5.67 -9.50 3.59
C MET A 28 7.15 -9.27 3.90
N ASP A 29 7.95 -10.32 3.86
CA ASP A 29 9.39 -10.31 4.14
C ASP A 29 10.24 -9.87 2.93
N ARG A 30 9.64 -9.84 1.75
CA ARG A 30 10.23 -9.44 0.48
C ARG A 30 9.20 -8.70 -0.37
N LEU A 31 9.69 -7.96 -1.36
CA LEU A 31 8.83 -7.34 -2.38
C LEU A 31 8.08 -8.43 -3.15
N VAL A 32 6.77 -8.23 -3.34
CA VAL A 32 5.89 -9.13 -4.11
C VAL A 32 4.95 -8.35 -5.01
N GLY A 33 4.55 -8.95 -6.14
CA GLY A 33 3.50 -8.45 -7.02
C GLY A 33 3.70 -7.00 -7.47
N LEU A 34 2.73 -6.14 -7.17
CA LEU A 34 2.78 -4.73 -7.58
C LEU A 34 3.85 -3.92 -6.84
N GLN A 35 4.39 -4.39 -5.71
CA GLN A 35 5.46 -3.66 -5.00
C GLN A 35 6.73 -3.47 -5.85
N HIS A 36 6.90 -4.27 -6.91
CA HIS A 36 8.03 -4.13 -7.82
C HIS A 36 8.01 -2.84 -8.66
N PHE A 37 6.85 -2.22 -8.87
CA PHE A 37 6.74 -1.06 -9.76
C PHE A 37 5.68 -0.03 -9.35
N ALA A 38 4.70 -0.38 -8.52
CA ALA A 38 3.67 0.53 -8.07
C ALA A 38 4.17 1.37 -6.88
N PRO A 39 3.88 2.69 -6.85
CA PRO A 39 4.25 3.54 -5.72
C PRO A 39 3.58 3.09 -4.41
N GLU A 40 4.35 3.10 -3.31
CA GLU A 40 3.82 2.85 -1.97
C GLU A 40 2.94 4.01 -1.50
N ARG A 41 1.94 3.71 -0.66
CA ARG A 41 1.09 4.72 -0.02
C ARG A 41 0.90 4.42 1.45
N GLN A 42 1.02 5.45 2.28
CA GLN A 42 0.69 5.35 3.69
C GLN A 42 -0.80 5.03 3.88
N PRO A 43 -1.18 4.10 4.78
CA PRO A 43 -2.57 3.73 5.05
C PRO A 43 -3.23 4.73 6.02
N VAL A 44 -3.42 5.97 5.59
CA VAL A 44 -4.00 7.06 6.39
C VAL A 44 -5.09 7.81 5.62
N GLY A 45 -6.07 8.34 6.34
CA GLY A 45 -7.13 9.15 5.73
C GLY A 45 -7.86 8.41 4.59
N PRO A 46 -8.03 9.03 3.40
CA PRO A 46 -8.73 8.39 2.28
C PRO A 46 -8.12 7.07 1.83
N SER A 47 -6.82 6.83 2.02
CA SER A 47 -6.19 5.58 1.59
C SER A 47 -6.57 4.38 2.45
N LEU A 48 -7.44 4.54 3.46
CA LEU A 48 -8.02 3.41 4.22
C LEU A 48 -9.11 2.65 3.42
N SER A 49 -9.63 3.23 2.33
CA SER A 49 -10.62 2.60 1.46
C SER A 49 -10.02 2.19 0.11
N ALA A 50 -10.27 0.95 -0.32
CA ALA A 50 -9.88 0.47 -1.65
C ALA A 50 -10.44 1.37 -2.77
N ARG A 51 -11.70 1.81 -2.64
CA ARG A 51 -12.33 2.75 -3.59
C ARG A 51 -11.49 4.01 -3.76
N SER A 52 -11.11 4.62 -2.65
CA SER A 52 -10.34 5.87 -2.66
C SER A 52 -8.93 5.66 -3.18
N ARG A 53 -8.29 4.51 -2.92
CA ARG A 53 -6.97 4.19 -3.51
C ARG A 53 -7.05 4.04 -5.03
N ILE A 54 -8.09 3.39 -5.55
CA ILE A 54 -8.33 3.23 -6.99
C ILE A 54 -8.64 4.58 -7.67
N GLN A 55 -9.49 5.41 -7.06
CA GLN A 55 -9.88 6.71 -7.61
C GLN A 55 -8.81 7.79 -7.47
N GLY A 56 -7.97 7.69 -6.44
CA GLY A 56 -7.03 8.75 -6.07
C GLY A 56 -5.81 8.90 -6.98
N GLY A 57 -5.51 7.93 -7.86
CA GLY A 57 -4.38 7.94 -8.81
C GLY A 57 -2.99 7.98 -8.14
N ALA A 58 -2.06 7.09 -8.49
CA ALA A 58 -0.77 7.04 -7.79
C ALA A 58 -0.02 8.38 -7.95
N ARG A 59 0.19 9.10 -6.84
CA ARG A 59 1.18 10.18 -6.78
C ARG A 59 2.51 9.54 -6.40
N TYR A 60 3.57 9.89 -7.11
CA TYR A 60 4.92 9.51 -6.71
C TYR A 60 5.21 10.16 -5.36
N VAL A 61 5.56 9.33 -4.37
CA VAL A 61 6.17 9.79 -3.12
C VAL A 61 7.61 10.13 -3.48
N THR A 62 7.96 11.41 -3.44
CA THR A 62 9.35 11.84 -3.57
C THR A 62 10.05 11.64 -2.23
N THR A 63 11.39 11.66 -2.21
CA THR A 63 12.17 11.62 -0.97
C THR A 63 11.82 12.73 0.03
N GLU A 64 11.14 13.78 -0.43
CA GLU A 64 10.66 14.90 0.39
C GLU A 64 9.38 14.55 1.17
N ASP A 65 8.61 13.59 0.68
CA ASP A 65 7.33 13.17 1.26
C ASP A 65 7.47 12.08 2.35
N VAL A 66 8.67 11.47 2.45
CA VAL A 66 8.99 10.52 3.51
C VAL A 66 9.19 11.32 4.81
N PRO A 67 8.36 11.13 5.85
CA PRO A 67 8.60 11.79 7.12
C PRO A 67 9.99 11.39 7.61
N LYS A 68 10.86 12.40 7.81
CA LYS A 68 12.18 12.19 8.43
C LYS A 68 11.93 11.44 9.73
N GLN A 69 12.46 10.23 9.83
CA GLN A 69 12.41 9.44 11.05
C GLN A 69 12.92 10.34 12.18
N ALA A 70 12.06 10.64 13.14
CA ALA A 70 12.46 11.36 14.34
C ALA A 70 13.44 10.45 15.10
N GLU A 71 14.63 11.00 15.35
CA GLU A 71 15.67 10.41 16.20
C GLU A 71 15.15 10.11 17.61
#